data_AF-A0A3A4PB75-F1
#
_entry.id   AF-A0A3A4PB75-F1
#
_cell.length_a   1.000
_cell.length_b   1.000
_cell.length_c   1.000
_cell.angle_alpha   90.00
_cell.angle_beta   90.00
_cell.angle_gamma   90.00
#
_symmetry.space_group_name_H-M   'P 1'
#
loop_
_entity.id
_entity.type
_entity.pdbx_description
1 polymer ?
#
loop_
_entity_poly.entity_id
_entity_poly.type
_entity_poly.pdbx_seq_one_letter_code
_entity_poly.pdbx_strand_id
1 'polypeptide(L)'
;MTFRDNIYDTVTRRYTIMQVDVQEAQTQITTLIDKVKAGEEISFAENGKVVAKLIPLSEPEGEIPDLFDEKLPKESRKPGGMKGEIWISPDFDAPLPDEIARPFGMID
;
A
#
# COMPACT_ATOMS: atom_id res chain seq x y z
N MET A 1 29.62 11.49 -30.37
CA MET A 1 28.16 11.76 -30.41
C MET A 1 27.50 10.62 -29.65
N THR A 2 27.43 10.75 -28.33
CA THR A 2 27.15 9.63 -27.43
C THR A 2 25.65 9.58 -27.19
N PHE A 3 24.99 8.64 -27.86
CA PHE A 3 23.61 8.25 -27.59
C PHE A 3 23.54 7.74 -26.15
N ARG A 4 22.83 8.47 -25.29
CA ARG A 4 22.40 7.95 -23.98
C ARG A 4 21.00 7.40 -24.18
N ASP A 5 20.91 6.09 -24.26
CA ASP A 5 19.65 5.37 -24.19
C ASP A 5 18.98 5.69 -22.84
N ASN A 6 17.87 6.42 -22.93
CA ASN A 6 17.13 6.87 -21.77
C ASN A 6 16.24 5.72 -21.28
N ILE A 7 16.74 5.00 -20.28
CA ILE A 7 16.11 3.83 -19.62
C ILE A 7 14.72 4.09 -18.99
N TYR A 8 14.15 5.29 -19.12
CA TYR A 8 12.78 5.59 -18.69
C TYR A 8 11.70 5.17 -19.71
N ASP A 9 12.07 4.78 -20.94
CA ASP A 9 11.09 4.43 -21.99
C ASP A 9 10.55 2.99 -21.91
N THR A 10 11.27 2.07 -21.24
CA THR A 10 10.96 0.62 -21.36
C THR A 10 9.92 0.07 -20.37
N VAL A 11 9.34 0.90 -19.48
CA VAL A 11 8.31 0.45 -18.52
C VAL A 11 6.90 0.97 -18.87
N THR A 12 6.76 1.90 -19.83
CA THR A 12 5.48 2.60 -20.13
C THR A 12 4.52 1.80 -21.02
N ARG A 13 4.49 0.48 -20.89
CA ARG A 13 3.57 -0.38 -21.66
C ARG A 13 2.53 -1.02 -20.76
N ARG A 14 1.63 -0.18 -20.21
CA ARG A 14 0.22 -0.43 -19.80
C ARG A 14 -0.22 0.58 -18.72
N TYR A 15 -0.38 1.84 -19.11
CA TYR A 15 -1.33 2.85 -18.60
C TYR A 15 -0.76 4.22 -19.00
N THR A 16 -1.44 4.93 -19.91
CA THR A 16 -1.14 6.34 -20.17
C THR A 16 -1.67 7.13 -18.97
N ILE A 17 -0.81 7.35 -17.98
CA ILE A 17 -1.08 8.21 -16.83
C ILE A 17 -0.79 9.64 -17.28
N MET A 18 -1.74 10.58 -17.07
CA MET A 18 -1.52 11.98 -17.43
C MET A 18 -0.32 12.51 -16.63
N GLN A 19 0.71 13.00 -17.32
CA GLN A 19 1.92 13.53 -16.68
C GLN A 19 1.93 15.05 -16.73
N VAL A 20 2.15 15.70 -15.59
CA VAL A 20 2.19 17.16 -15.45
C VAL A 20 3.49 17.57 -14.76
N ASP A 21 4.14 18.63 -15.23
CA ASP A 21 5.31 19.18 -14.55
C ASP A 21 4.92 19.77 -13.19
N VAL A 22 5.79 19.63 -12.18
CA VAL A 22 5.53 20.14 -10.82
C VAL A 22 5.23 21.65 -10.83
N GLN A 23 5.93 22.44 -11.65
CA GLN A 23 5.71 23.89 -11.73
C GLN A 23 4.35 24.23 -12.33
N GLU A 24 3.93 23.49 -13.36
CA GLU A 24 2.62 23.66 -13.97
C GLU A 24 1.51 23.26 -12.98
N ALA A 25 1.70 22.16 -12.26
CA ALA A 25 0.75 21.64 -11.29
C ALA A 25 0.42 22.63 -10.17
N GLN A 26 1.37 23.46 -9.73
CA GLN A 26 1.14 24.47 -8.70
C GLN A 26 0.05 25.48 -9.08
N THR A 27 -0.04 25.82 -10.38
CA THR A 27 -1.03 26.79 -10.88
C THR A 27 -2.39 26.17 -11.17
N GLN A 28 -2.45 24.85 -11.40
CA GLN A 28 -3.65 24.14 -11.84
C GLN A 28 -4.14 23.11 -10.80
N ILE A 29 -3.65 23.16 -9.55
CA ILE A 29 -3.87 22.10 -8.57
C ILE A 29 -5.35 21.80 -8.32
N THR A 30 -6.21 22.81 -8.30
CA THR A 30 -7.67 22.64 -8.14
C THR A 30 -8.26 21.80 -9.27
N THR A 31 -7.93 22.13 -10.53
CA THR A 31 -8.40 21.38 -11.70
C THR A 31 -7.87 19.94 -11.72
N LEU A 32 -6.62 19.75 -11.30
CA LEU A 32 -6.01 18.42 -11.21
C LEU A 32 -6.69 17.55 -10.14
N ILE A 33 -7.06 18.14 -9.00
CA ILE A 33 -7.85 17.46 -7.96
C ILE A 33 -9.23 17.08 -8.50
N ASP A 34 -9.90 17.93 -9.27
CA ASP A 34 -11.22 17.62 -9.82
C ASP A 34 -11.18 16.45 -10.81
N LYS A 35 -10.15 16.39 -11.66
CA LYS A 35 -9.90 15.23 -12.54
C LYS A 35 -9.66 13.95 -11.74
N VAL A 36 -8.89 14.05 -10.66
CA VAL A 36 -8.60 12.91 -9.78
C VAL A 36 -9.85 12.44 -9.05
N LYS A 37 -10.72 13.34 -8.60
CA LYS A 37 -12.05 12.97 -8.06
C LYS A 37 -12.92 12.25 -9.09
N ALA A 38 -12.75 12.53 -10.38
CA ALA A 38 -13.44 11.83 -11.46
C ALA A 38 -12.82 10.45 -11.78
N GLY A 39 -11.77 10.03 -11.07
CA GLY A 39 -11.13 8.73 -11.22
C GLY A 39 -9.84 8.73 -12.04
N GLU A 40 -9.31 9.90 -12.41
CA GLU A 40 -8.04 9.98 -13.13
C GLU A 40 -6.83 9.83 -12.18
N GLU A 41 -5.79 9.13 -12.64
CA GLU A 41 -4.47 9.16 -12.02
C GLU A 41 -3.57 10.15 -12.76
N ILE A 42 -2.81 10.93 -11.99
CA ILE A 42 -1.89 11.95 -12.51
C ILE A 42 -0.49 11.69 -11.96
N SER A 43 0.53 11.73 -12.81
CA SER A 43 1.94 11.67 -12.40
C SER A 43 2.55 13.05 -12.43
N PHE A 44 3.20 13.47 -11.34
CA PHE A 44 3.99 14.69 -11.32
C PHE A 44 5.43 14.40 -11.72
N ALA A 45 5.95 15.19 -12.65
CA ALA A 45 7.32 15.09 -13.10
C ALA A 45 8.12 16.36 -12.79
N GLU A 46 9.40 16.18 -12.49
CA GLU A 46 10.37 17.25 -12.35
C GLU A 46 11.56 16.91 -13.26
N ASN A 47 11.94 17.83 -14.15
CA ASN A 47 13.00 17.60 -15.14
C ASN A 47 12.78 16.33 -15.99
N GLY A 48 11.52 16.04 -16.33
CA GLY A 48 11.14 14.86 -17.11
C GLY A 48 11.16 13.54 -16.34
N LYS A 49 11.46 13.55 -15.04
CA LYS A 49 11.41 12.37 -14.17
C LYS A 49 10.18 12.42 -13.28
N VAL A 50 9.41 11.34 -13.24
CA VAL A 50 8.27 11.22 -12.31
C VAL A 50 8.78 11.20 -10.87
N VAL A 51 8.23 12.09 -10.04
CA VAL A 51 8.59 12.26 -8.63
C VAL A 51 7.43 11.96 -7.67
N ALA A 52 6.19 12.08 -8.13
CA ALA A 52 5.00 11.82 -7.32
C ALA A 52 3.80 11.41 -8.18
N LYS A 53 2.73 10.93 -7.53
CA LYS A 53 1.44 10.66 -8.14
C LYS A 53 0.32 11.31 -7.33
N LEU A 54 -0.69 11.80 -8.02
CA LEU A 54 -1.97 12.20 -7.47
C LEU A 54 -3.01 11.17 -7.93
N ILE A 55 -3.60 10.47 -6.98
CA ILE A 55 -4.55 9.37 -7.22
C ILE A 55 -5.87 9.67 -6.51
N PRO A 56 -6.99 9.12 -6.99
CA PRO A 56 -8.26 9.24 -6.29
C PRO A 56 -8.10 8.60 -4.92
N LEU A 57 -8.60 9.26 -3.88
CA LEU A 57 -8.87 8.54 -2.65
C LEU A 57 -10.05 7.62 -2.96
N SER A 58 -9.85 6.31 -2.85
CA SER A 58 -10.98 5.39 -2.75
C SER A 58 -11.88 5.96 -1.66
N GLU A 59 -13.15 6.27 -1.96
CA GLU A 59 -14.12 6.55 -0.91
C GLU A 59 -13.97 5.41 0.08
N PRO A 60 -13.47 5.67 1.30
CA PRO A 60 -13.39 4.57 2.21
C PRO A 60 -14.84 4.33 2.60
N GLU A 61 -15.31 3.08 2.50
CA GLU A 61 -16.59 2.69 3.11
C GLU A 61 -16.58 2.89 4.64
N GLY A 62 -15.54 3.51 5.21
CA GLY A 62 -15.59 4.23 6.47
C GLY A 62 -14.56 5.36 6.46
N GLU A 63 -14.99 6.59 6.77
CA GLU A 63 -14.21 7.75 7.22
C GLU A 63 -12.69 7.72 7.00
N ILE A 64 -12.14 8.69 6.26
CA ILE A 64 -10.69 8.94 6.20
C ILE A 64 -10.20 9.10 7.65
N PRO A 65 -9.41 8.18 8.21
CA PRO A 65 -8.83 8.40 9.52
C PRO A 65 -7.89 9.59 9.37
N ASP A 66 -7.97 10.52 10.31
CA ASP A 66 -7.03 11.62 10.46
C ASP A 66 -5.61 11.10 10.17
N LEU A 67 -4.89 11.78 9.26
CA LEU A 67 -3.57 11.36 8.76
C LEU A 67 -2.46 11.25 9.83
N PHE A 68 -2.82 11.40 11.11
CA PHE A 68 -1.97 11.27 12.29
C PHE A 68 -2.56 10.39 13.39
N ASP A 69 -3.70 9.74 13.16
CA ASP A 69 -4.30 8.82 14.12
C ASP A 69 -4.08 7.37 13.65
N GLU A 70 -3.46 6.58 14.52
CA GLU A 70 -2.88 5.25 14.30
C GLU A 70 -3.93 4.14 14.00
N LYS A 71 -5.15 4.53 13.67
CA LYS A 71 -6.28 3.65 13.35
C LYS A 71 -6.58 3.69 11.86
N LEU A 72 -5.71 3.05 11.09
CA LEU A 72 -6.10 2.49 9.79
C LEU A 72 -7.45 1.77 9.94
N PRO A 73 -8.39 1.86 8.96
CA PRO A 73 -9.54 0.99 8.93
C PRO A 73 -9.00 -0.38 8.50
N LYS A 74 -8.38 -1.08 9.44
CA LYS A 74 -8.41 -2.53 9.41
C LYS A 74 -9.89 -2.83 9.44
N GLU A 75 -10.44 -3.34 8.35
CA GLU A 75 -11.58 -4.24 8.47
C GLU A 75 -11.31 -5.09 9.70
N SER A 76 -12.06 -4.83 10.77
CA SER A 76 -11.71 -5.40 12.07
C SER A 76 -11.84 -6.89 11.91
N ARG A 77 -10.71 -7.60 11.77
CA ARG A 77 -10.70 -9.04 11.55
C ARG A 77 -11.58 -9.65 12.63
N LYS A 78 -12.68 -10.26 12.23
CA LYS A 78 -13.60 -10.91 13.17
C LYS A 78 -12.94 -12.23 13.59
N PRO A 79 -12.50 -12.39 14.85
CA PRO A 79 -11.95 -13.66 15.31
C PRO A 79 -13.06 -14.73 15.35
N GLY A 80 -12.65 -16.00 15.39
CA GLY A 80 -13.59 -17.11 15.61
C GLY A 80 -14.24 -17.68 14.36
N GLY A 81 -13.67 -17.47 13.17
CA GLY A 81 -14.15 -18.06 11.92
C GLY A 81 -14.23 -19.60 11.90
N MET A 82 -13.60 -20.28 12.87
CA MET A 82 -13.63 -21.75 13.05
C MET A 82 -14.07 -22.15 14.46
N LYS A 83 -14.86 -21.31 15.14
CA LYS A 83 -15.30 -21.58 16.52
C LYS A 83 -16.09 -22.90 16.57
N GLY A 84 -15.60 -23.87 17.34
CA GLY A 84 -16.23 -25.18 17.52
C GLY A 84 -15.86 -26.22 16.46
N GLU A 85 -15.05 -25.84 15.45
CA GLU A 85 -14.60 -26.74 14.38
C GLU A 85 -13.17 -27.25 14.60
N ILE A 86 -12.44 -26.66 15.54
CA ILE A 86 -11.07 -27.05 15.89
C ILE A 86 -11.10 -27.85 17.19
N TRP A 87 -10.46 -29.01 17.17
CA TRP A 87 -10.18 -29.79 18.37
C TRP A 87 -8.79 -29.44 18.90
N ILE A 88 -8.68 -29.23 20.22
CA ILE A 88 -7.44 -28.98 20.93
C ILE A 88 -7.22 -30.15 21.89
N SER A 89 -6.03 -30.73 21.88
CA SER A 89 -5.67 -31.83 22.77
C SER A 89 -5.63 -31.39 24.23
N PRO A 90 -6.03 -32.22 25.21
CA PRO A 90 -6.01 -31.85 26.63
C PRO A 90 -4.64 -31.45 27.18
N ASP A 91 -3.56 -31.87 26.51
CA ASP A 91 -2.17 -31.60 26.84
C ASP A 91 -1.56 -30.46 26.00
N PHE A 92 -2.36 -29.66 25.30
CA PHE A 92 -1.84 -28.58 24.44
C PHE A 92 -0.92 -27.59 25.17
N ASP A 93 -1.24 -27.27 26.43
CA ASP A 93 -0.44 -26.38 27.27
C ASP A 93 0.71 -27.10 28.01
N ALA A 94 0.92 -28.39 27.76
CA ALA A 94 2.04 -29.13 28.34
C ALA A 94 3.37 -28.64 27.74
N PRO A 95 4.49 -28.76 28.48
CA PRO A 95 5.81 -28.41 27.95
C PRO A 95 6.11 -29.16 26.65
N LEU A 96 6.69 -28.45 25.68
CA LEU A 96 7.17 -29.08 24.46
C LEU A 96 8.30 -30.08 24.78
N PRO A 97 8.39 -31.22 24.08
CA PRO A 97 9.55 -32.10 24.16
C PRO A 97 10.86 -31.36 23.88
N ASP A 98 11.93 -31.71 24.58
CA ASP A 98 13.22 -31.02 24.51
C ASP A 98 13.75 -30.81 23.08
N GLU A 99 13.57 -31.81 22.22
CA GLU A 99 13.99 -31.77 20.82
C GLU A 99 13.27 -30.69 20.00
N ILE A 100 12.03 -30.35 20.39
CA ILE A 100 11.25 -29.26 19.81
C ILE A 100 11.50 -27.96 20.58
N ALA A 101 11.62 -27.99 21.90
CA ALA A 101 11.79 -26.80 22.72
C ALA A 101 13.11 -26.05 22.46
N ARG A 102 14.23 -26.77 22.25
CA ARG A 102 15.57 -26.19 21.99
C ARG A 102 15.63 -25.28 20.75
N PRO A 103 15.19 -25.69 19.54
CA PRO A 103 15.25 -24.82 18.37
C PRO A 103 14.36 -23.57 18.47
N PHE A 104 13.34 -23.58 19.34
CA PHE A 104 12.51 -22.41 19.66
C PHE A 104 13.03 -21.60 20.86
N GLY A 105 14.20 -21.97 21.44
CA GLY A 105 14.85 -21.22 22.52
C GLY A 105 14.10 -21.27 23.85
N MET A 106 13.27 -22.29 24.08
CA MET A 106 12.50 -22.43 25.32
C MET A 106 13.30 -23.10 26.45
N ILE A 107 14.37 -23.80 26.10
CA ILE A 107 15.31 -24.46 27.01
C ILE A 107 16.73 -24.37 26.43
N ASP A 108 17.74 -24.44 27.30
CA ASP A 108 19.18 -24.35 26.97
C ASP A 108 19.75 -25.60 26.27
#